data_AF-A0A1S4BEE7-F1
#
_entry.id   AF-A0A1S4BEE7-F1
#
_cell.length_a   1.000
_cell.length_b   1.000
_cell.length_c   1.000
_cell.angle_alpha   90.00
_cell.angle_beta   90.00
_cell.angle_gamma   90.00
#
_symmetry.space_group_name_H-M   'P 1'
#
loop_
_entity.id
_entity.type
_entity.pdbx_description
1 polymer ?
#
loop_
_entity_poly.entity_id
_entity_poly.type
_entity_poly.pdbx_seq_one_letter_code
_entity_poly.pdbx_strand_id
1 'polypeptide(L)'
;MKPFYHESWNSWRQIPYNIREQTWNQFRTKCIWHPQHQNEINSIFEKKTAKRIKNTMYAARNAGKIPDWLRKDVWDKLLEKWNAAEWKAKSEQEKANRASNKGGSLHTGGSIRFMAHKLRLEKERGRDMSHTEVFEETYKKKKKDGTREYWVETRASDTYRQRVE
;
A
#
# COMPACT_ATOMS: atom_id res chain seq x y z
N MET A 1 -0.71 0.17 -29.65
CA MET A 1 -0.94 -1.04 -28.83
C MET A 1 -2.44 -1.10 -28.58
N LYS A 2 -3.16 -2.11 -29.09
CA LYS A 2 -4.62 -2.18 -28.91
C LYS A 2 -4.93 -2.31 -27.41
N PRO A 3 -5.98 -1.66 -26.89
CA PRO A 3 -6.41 -1.82 -25.51
C PRO A 3 -6.73 -3.28 -25.21
N PHE A 4 -6.01 -3.91 -24.27
CA PHE A 4 -6.37 -5.22 -23.72
C PHE A 4 -7.59 -5.17 -22.79
N TYR A 5 -8.03 -3.95 -22.46
CA TYR A 5 -9.15 -3.67 -21.58
C TYR A 5 -10.44 -3.61 -22.39
N HIS A 6 -11.13 -4.74 -22.48
CA HIS A 6 -12.39 -4.86 -23.22
C HIS A 6 -13.62 -4.82 -22.30
N GLU A 7 -13.43 -5.00 -20.99
CA GLU A 7 -14.49 -5.00 -20.00
C GLU A 7 -14.16 -4.13 -18.80
N SER A 8 -15.19 -3.82 -18.00
CA SER A 8 -15.10 -2.94 -16.82
C SER A 8 -14.52 -3.67 -15.59
N TRP A 9 -13.32 -4.22 -15.73
CA TRP A 9 -12.57 -4.84 -14.64
C TRP A 9 -12.05 -3.78 -13.66
N ASN A 10 -12.44 -3.89 -12.40
CA ASN A 10 -12.06 -2.95 -11.33
C ASN A 10 -10.70 -3.26 -10.69
N SER A 11 -10.09 -4.41 -11.02
CA SER A 11 -8.78 -4.80 -10.50
C SER A 11 -8.07 -5.79 -11.41
N TRP A 12 -6.74 -5.89 -11.27
CA TRP A 12 -5.91 -6.87 -12.00
C TRP A 12 -6.43 -8.30 -11.92
N ARG A 13 -6.96 -8.71 -10.75
CA ARG A 13 -7.46 -10.07 -10.54
C ARG A 13 -8.75 -10.38 -11.29
N GLN A 14 -9.54 -9.35 -11.62
CA GLN A 14 -10.77 -9.51 -12.41
C GLN A 14 -10.46 -9.65 -13.90
N ILE A 15 -9.25 -9.31 -14.34
CA ILE A 15 -8.82 -9.49 -15.72
C ILE A 15 -8.66 -11.00 -15.98
N PRO A 16 -9.33 -11.56 -17.00
CA PRO A 16 -9.19 -12.95 -17.41
C PRO A 16 -7.73 -13.35 -17.60
N TYR A 17 -7.40 -14.59 -17.27
CA TYR A 17 -6.02 -15.08 -17.30
C TYR A 17 -5.39 -14.95 -18.69
N ASN A 18 -6.12 -15.29 -19.75
CA ASN A 18 -5.66 -15.17 -21.13
C ASN A 18 -5.24 -13.73 -21.50
N ILE A 19 -5.92 -12.71 -20.97
CA ILE A 19 -5.57 -11.30 -21.23
C ILE A 19 -4.32 -10.90 -20.42
N ARG A 20 -4.22 -11.35 -19.17
CA ARG A 20 -3.00 -11.16 -18.37
C ARG A 20 -1.79 -11.83 -19.03
N GLU A 21 -1.97 -13.04 -19.55
CA GLU A 21 -0.96 -13.80 -20.28
C GLU A 21 -0.55 -13.10 -21.58
N GLN A 22 -1.50 -12.57 -22.36
CA GLN A 22 -1.16 -11.76 -23.55
C GLN A 22 -0.32 -10.54 -23.19
N THR A 23 -0.65 -9.86 -22.08
CA THR A 23 0.10 -8.70 -21.59
C THR A 23 1.53 -9.11 -21.19
N TRP A 24 1.65 -10.26 -20.53
CA TRP A 24 2.94 -10.85 -20.19
C TRP A 24 3.75 -11.22 -21.45
N ASN A 25 3.14 -11.85 -22.44
CA ASN A 25 3.79 -12.22 -23.70
C ASN A 25 4.36 -11.01 -24.43
N GLN A 26 3.63 -9.89 -24.45
CA GLN A 26 4.14 -8.66 -25.03
C GLN A 26 5.32 -8.08 -24.25
N PHE A 27 5.30 -8.16 -22.93
CA PHE A 27 6.46 -7.78 -22.13
C PHE A 27 7.68 -8.66 -22.45
N ARG A 28 7.49 -9.98 -22.60
CA ARG A 28 8.55 -10.93 -23.01
C ARG A 28 9.16 -10.59 -24.37
N THR A 29 8.41 -10.00 -25.30
CA THR A 29 8.98 -9.59 -26.60
C THR A 29 9.96 -8.40 -26.51
N LYS A 30 9.95 -7.65 -25.39
CA LYS A 30 10.72 -6.40 -25.25
C LYS A 30 11.88 -6.50 -24.28
N CYS A 31 11.99 -7.62 -23.56
CA CYS A 31 12.91 -7.77 -22.46
C CYS A 31 13.48 -9.18 -22.48
N ILE A 32 14.77 -9.31 -22.16
CA ILE A 32 15.49 -10.59 -22.13
C ILE A 32 16.02 -10.78 -20.71
N TRP A 33 16.01 -12.02 -20.24
CA TRP A 33 16.55 -12.41 -18.94
C TRP A 33 16.99 -13.87 -18.96
N HIS A 34 17.79 -14.26 -17.97
CA HIS A 34 18.18 -15.65 -17.82
C HIS A 34 16.97 -16.51 -17.41
N PRO A 35 16.74 -17.70 -18.01
CA PRO A 35 15.57 -18.54 -17.75
C PRO A 35 15.34 -18.84 -16.26
N GLN A 36 16.40 -18.93 -15.46
CA GLN A 36 16.32 -19.14 -14.00
C GLN A 36 15.50 -18.06 -13.27
N HIS A 37 15.41 -16.84 -13.81
CA HIS A 37 14.67 -15.73 -13.22
C HIS A 37 13.24 -15.59 -13.76
N GLN A 38 12.79 -16.48 -14.65
CA GLN A 38 11.48 -16.40 -15.31
C GLN A 38 10.32 -16.19 -14.32
N ASN A 39 10.29 -16.98 -13.26
CA ASN A 39 9.21 -16.93 -12.25
C ASN A 39 9.26 -15.66 -11.40
N GLU A 40 10.46 -15.23 -11.02
CA GLU A 40 10.67 -14.01 -10.24
C GLU A 40 10.27 -12.77 -11.05
N ILE A 41 10.70 -12.70 -12.31
CA ILE A 41 10.38 -11.60 -13.20
C ILE A 41 8.88 -11.56 -13.49
N ASN A 42 8.24 -12.70 -13.71
CA ASN A 42 6.78 -12.75 -13.86
C ASN A 42 6.07 -12.21 -12.61
N SER A 43 6.48 -12.64 -11.40
CA SER A 43 5.93 -12.15 -10.14
C SER A 43 6.10 -10.64 -9.96
N ILE A 44 7.28 -10.10 -10.31
CA ILE A 44 7.54 -8.66 -10.28
C ILE A 44 6.66 -7.94 -11.30
N PHE A 45 6.59 -8.45 -12.53
CA PHE A 45 5.77 -7.89 -13.59
C PHE A 45 4.30 -7.81 -13.18
N GLU A 46 3.71 -8.88 -12.66
CA GLU A 46 2.32 -8.88 -12.20
C GLU A 46 2.09 -7.82 -11.11
N LYS A 47 2.98 -7.74 -10.10
CA LYS A 47 2.89 -6.75 -9.03
C LYS A 47 2.95 -5.32 -9.57
N LYS A 48 3.87 -5.05 -10.49
CA LYS A 48 4.06 -3.72 -11.10
C LYS A 48 2.88 -3.35 -11.99
N THR A 49 2.40 -4.27 -12.81
CA THR A 49 1.27 -4.06 -13.72
C THR A 49 -0.03 -3.85 -12.94
N ALA A 50 -0.29 -4.66 -11.92
CA ALA A 50 -1.44 -4.48 -11.03
C ALA A 50 -1.42 -3.09 -10.35
N LYS A 51 -0.26 -2.68 -9.82
CA LYS A 51 -0.09 -1.35 -9.21
C LYS A 51 -0.30 -0.23 -10.23
N ARG A 52 0.25 -0.38 -11.45
CA ARG A 52 0.13 0.62 -12.51
C ARG A 52 -1.32 0.81 -12.95
N ILE A 53 -2.05 -0.27 -13.23
CA ILE A 53 -3.47 -0.22 -13.58
C ILE A 53 -4.27 0.45 -12.46
N LYS A 54 -4.07 0.04 -11.20
CA LYS A 54 -4.75 0.65 -10.04
C LYS A 54 -4.52 2.16 -9.98
N ASN A 55 -3.27 2.60 -10.11
CA ASN A 55 -2.93 4.01 -10.03
C ASN A 55 -3.50 4.81 -11.20
N THR A 56 -3.42 4.28 -12.42
CA THR A 56 -3.97 4.93 -13.61
C THR A 56 -5.48 5.07 -13.53
N MET A 57 -6.21 4.03 -13.11
CA MET A 57 -7.67 4.11 -12.92
C MET A 57 -8.05 5.10 -11.82
N TYR A 58 -7.31 5.12 -10.71
CA TYR A 58 -7.53 6.09 -9.64
C TYR A 58 -7.33 7.53 -10.11
N ALA A 59 -6.24 7.80 -10.83
CA ALA A 59 -5.96 9.12 -11.40
C ALA A 59 -7.03 9.55 -12.41
N ALA A 60 -7.41 8.64 -13.33
CA ALA A 60 -8.45 8.88 -14.33
C ALA A 60 -9.79 9.24 -13.68
N ARG A 61 -10.20 8.48 -12.65
CA ARG A 61 -11.43 8.72 -11.92
C ARG A 61 -11.42 10.08 -11.21
N ASN A 62 -10.32 10.42 -10.52
CA ASN A 62 -10.22 11.69 -9.81
C ASN A 62 -10.17 12.89 -10.78
N ALA A 63 -9.54 12.73 -11.93
CA ALA A 63 -9.48 13.77 -12.95
C ALA A 63 -10.77 13.86 -13.81
N GLY A 64 -11.65 12.86 -13.74
CA GLY A 64 -12.79 12.72 -14.65
C GLY A 64 -12.39 12.53 -16.11
N LYS A 65 -11.15 12.09 -16.39
CA LYS A 65 -10.59 11.97 -17.74
C LYS A 65 -10.33 10.50 -18.09
N ILE A 66 -10.85 10.08 -19.23
CA ILE A 66 -10.61 8.74 -19.76
C ILE A 66 -9.12 8.60 -20.17
N PRO A 67 -8.44 7.50 -19.83
CA PRO A 67 -7.10 7.22 -20.36
C PRO A 67 -7.13 6.93 -21.85
N ASP A 68 -6.11 7.38 -22.61
CA ASP A 68 -6.01 7.20 -24.06
C ASP A 68 -6.09 5.73 -24.52
N TRP A 69 -5.64 4.81 -23.67
CA TRP A 69 -5.65 3.39 -23.95
C TRP A 69 -6.98 2.71 -23.59
N LEU A 70 -7.97 3.41 -23.05
CA LEU A 70 -9.24 2.83 -22.63
C LEU A 70 -10.37 3.22 -23.59
N ARG A 71 -11.21 2.25 -23.97
CA ARG A 71 -12.37 2.52 -24.83
C ARG A 71 -13.48 3.24 -24.05
N LYS A 72 -14.20 4.15 -24.73
CA LYS A 72 -15.29 4.96 -24.17
C LYS A 72 -16.39 4.12 -23.53
N ASP A 73 -16.85 3.07 -24.21
CA ASP A 73 -17.89 2.16 -23.72
C ASP A 73 -17.48 1.42 -22.43
N VAL A 74 -16.21 1.02 -22.32
CA VAL A 74 -15.68 0.39 -21.10
C VAL A 74 -15.58 1.40 -19.96
N TRP A 75 -15.18 2.64 -20.27
CA TRP A 75 -15.14 3.74 -19.32
C TRP A 75 -16.52 4.07 -18.76
N ASP A 76 -17.53 4.17 -19.61
CA ASP A 76 -18.90 4.47 -19.17
C ASP A 76 -19.44 3.37 -18.24
N LYS A 77 -19.19 2.08 -18.56
CA LYS A 77 -19.49 0.95 -17.65
C LYS A 77 -18.73 1.02 -16.31
N LEU A 78 -17.48 1.49 -16.31
CA LEU A 78 -16.71 1.69 -15.08
C LEU A 78 -17.29 2.84 -14.24
N LEU A 79 -17.67 3.94 -14.88
CA LEU A 79 -18.33 5.07 -14.22
C LEU A 79 -19.65 4.64 -13.59
N GLU A 80 -20.47 3.85 -14.28
CA GLU A 80 -21.72 3.29 -13.73
C GLU A 80 -21.43 2.50 -12.45
N LYS A 81 -20.46 1.58 -12.50
CA LYS A 81 -20.05 0.78 -11.32
C LYS A 81 -19.51 1.64 -10.18
N TRP A 82 -18.70 2.64 -10.45
CA TRP A 82 -18.13 3.51 -9.40
C TRP A 82 -19.15 4.50 -8.85
N ASN A 83 -20.19 4.85 -9.62
CA ASN A 83 -21.24 5.75 -9.19
C ASN A 83 -22.38 5.06 -8.44
N ALA A 84 -22.47 3.73 -8.53
CA ALA A 84 -23.40 2.94 -7.75
C ALA A 84 -23.31 3.26 -6.25
N ALA A 85 -24.47 3.35 -5.59
CA ALA A 85 -24.59 3.75 -4.20
C ALA A 85 -23.76 2.84 -3.27
N GLU A 86 -23.81 1.52 -3.50
CA GLU A 86 -23.02 0.54 -2.75
C GLU A 86 -21.51 0.81 -2.84
N TRP A 87 -21.03 1.13 -4.04
CA TRP A 87 -19.62 1.40 -4.27
C TRP A 87 -19.18 2.66 -3.53
N LYS A 88 -19.97 3.74 -3.63
CA LYS A 88 -19.73 5.00 -2.91
C LYS A 88 -19.75 4.81 -1.40
N ALA A 89 -20.74 4.08 -0.88
CA ALA A 89 -20.85 3.79 0.54
C ALA A 89 -19.61 3.05 1.07
N LYS A 90 -19.15 2.01 0.34
CA LYS A 90 -17.91 1.30 0.68
C LYS A 90 -16.69 2.21 0.62
N SER A 91 -16.59 3.05 -0.41
CA SER A 91 -15.48 3.99 -0.56
C SER A 91 -15.41 5.00 0.59
N GLU A 92 -16.54 5.58 0.98
CA GLU A 92 -16.61 6.51 2.12
C GLU A 92 -16.33 5.80 3.45
N GLN A 93 -16.83 4.58 3.64
CA GLN A 93 -16.50 3.78 4.82
C GLN A 93 -14.99 3.50 4.90
N GLU A 94 -14.35 3.08 3.80
CA GLU A 94 -12.90 2.87 3.78
C GLU A 94 -12.11 4.16 3.99
N LYS A 95 -12.61 5.30 3.50
CA LYS A 95 -12.03 6.62 3.74
C LYS A 95 -12.14 7.00 5.21
N ALA A 96 -13.31 6.81 5.83
CA ALA A 96 -13.52 7.02 7.26
C ALA A 96 -12.64 6.09 8.09
N ASN A 97 -12.47 4.82 7.70
CA ASN A 97 -11.56 3.88 8.36
C ASN A 97 -10.10 4.34 8.29
N ARG A 98 -9.65 4.86 7.14
CA ARG A 98 -8.29 5.42 7.00
C ARG A 98 -8.09 6.71 7.79
N ALA A 99 -9.14 7.54 7.89
CA ALA A 99 -9.15 8.75 8.71
C ALA A 99 -9.42 8.47 10.20
N SER A 100 -9.77 7.21 10.54
CA SER A 100 -10.19 6.85 11.87
C SER A 100 -9.02 6.84 12.82
N ASN A 101 -9.26 7.45 13.97
CA ASN A 101 -8.36 7.42 15.11
C ASN A 101 -8.56 6.18 16.01
N LYS A 102 -9.30 5.16 15.57
CA LYS A 102 -9.63 3.97 16.37
C LYS A 102 -8.67 2.78 16.16
N GLY A 103 -7.45 3.02 15.67
CA GLY A 103 -6.41 1.99 15.47
C GLY A 103 -5.23 2.13 16.43
N GLY A 104 -4.26 1.20 16.33
CA GLY A 104 -2.98 1.30 17.04
C GLY A 104 -2.24 2.60 16.72
N SER A 105 -1.31 2.99 17.59
CA SER A 105 -0.60 4.25 17.41
C SER A 105 0.35 4.24 16.20
N LEU A 106 0.60 5.39 15.58
CA LEU A 106 1.59 5.56 14.53
C LEU A 106 3.00 5.23 15.05
N HIS A 107 3.55 4.14 14.54
CA HIS A 107 4.89 3.64 14.85
C HIS A 107 5.93 4.14 13.83
N THR A 108 7.08 4.61 14.29
CA THR A 108 8.21 5.08 13.45
C THR A 108 9.38 4.09 13.37
N GLY A 109 9.34 2.97 14.08
CA GLY A 109 10.39 1.93 14.00
C GLY A 109 10.43 1.15 12.68
N GLY A 110 9.64 1.53 11.66
CA GLY A 110 9.61 0.86 10.36
C GLY A 110 8.97 -0.54 10.40
N SER A 111 9.25 -1.35 9.39
CA SER A 111 8.69 -2.71 9.23
C SER A 111 9.50 -3.78 10.01
N ILE A 112 9.83 -3.49 11.26
CA ILE A 112 10.57 -4.38 12.16
C ILE A 112 9.65 -4.75 13.32
N ARG A 113 9.68 -6.02 13.75
CA ARG A 113 8.88 -6.48 14.90
C ARG A 113 9.36 -5.79 16.18
N PHE A 114 8.42 -5.49 17.08
CA PHE A 114 8.72 -4.83 18.35
C PHE A 114 9.81 -5.56 19.16
N MET A 115 9.77 -6.90 19.22
CA MET A 115 10.80 -7.71 19.89
C MET A 115 12.19 -7.59 19.24
N ALA A 116 12.26 -7.44 17.92
CA ALA A 116 13.52 -7.23 17.23
C ALA A 116 14.09 -5.83 17.51
N HIS A 117 13.22 -4.83 17.73
CA HIS A 117 13.65 -3.51 18.25
C HIS A 117 14.17 -3.62 19.68
N LYS A 118 13.46 -4.33 20.56
CA LYS A 118 13.91 -4.58 21.93
C LYS A 118 15.33 -5.16 21.95
N LEU A 119 15.56 -6.28 21.26
CA LEU A 119 16.88 -6.94 21.22
C LEU A 119 18.01 -6.04 20.67
N ARG A 120 17.70 -5.19 19.68
CA ARG A 120 18.69 -4.24 19.14
C ARG A 120 19.05 -3.17 20.16
N LEU A 121 18.04 -2.59 20.82
CA LEU A 121 18.25 -1.57 21.84
C LEU A 121 19.00 -2.13 23.06
N GLU A 122 18.71 -3.37 23.46
CA GLU A 122 19.42 -4.06 24.55
C GLU A 122 20.90 -4.26 24.24
N LYS A 123 21.19 -4.68 23.01
CA LYS A 123 22.57 -4.82 22.54
C LYS A 123 23.29 -3.47 22.48
N GLU A 124 22.62 -2.43 22.02
CA GLU A 124 23.18 -1.07 21.91
C GLU A 124 23.42 -0.43 23.28
N ARG A 125 22.52 -0.63 24.25
CA ARG A 125 22.61 -0.03 25.59
C ARG A 125 23.28 -0.92 26.63
N GLY A 126 23.53 -2.19 26.32
CA GLY A 126 24.18 -3.14 27.21
C GLY A 126 23.35 -3.57 28.43
N ARG A 127 22.02 -3.42 28.36
CA ARG A 127 21.09 -3.79 29.46
C ARG A 127 19.73 -4.22 28.91
N ASP A 128 18.92 -4.91 29.72
CA ASP A 128 17.53 -5.20 29.38
C ASP A 128 16.73 -3.89 29.19
N MET A 129 15.86 -3.91 28.20
CA MET A 129 15.01 -2.78 27.82
C MET A 129 13.56 -3.09 28.17
N SER A 130 12.92 -2.21 28.92
CA SER A 130 11.51 -2.38 29.26
C SER A 130 10.63 -2.17 28.02
N HIS A 131 9.41 -2.70 28.07
CA HIS A 131 8.43 -2.47 26.99
C HIS A 131 8.14 -0.97 26.79
N THR A 132 8.10 -0.20 27.87
CA THR A 132 7.82 1.25 27.83
C THR A 132 8.97 2.00 27.16
N GLU A 133 10.23 1.65 27.44
CA GLU A 133 11.39 2.27 26.82
C GLU A 133 11.47 1.97 25.31
N VAL A 134 11.20 0.73 24.91
CA VAL A 134 11.15 0.35 23.48
C VAL A 134 9.99 1.07 22.78
N PHE A 135 8.87 1.28 23.48
CA PHE A 135 7.75 2.05 22.98
C PHE A 135 8.11 3.53 22.78
N GLU A 136 8.82 4.18 23.71
CA GLU A 136 9.28 5.55 23.48
C GLU A 136 10.20 5.68 22.27
N GLU A 137 11.15 4.76 22.12
CA GLU A 137 12.11 4.73 21.01
C GLU A 137 11.45 4.60 19.63
N THR A 138 10.30 3.91 19.59
CA THR A 138 9.61 3.55 18.36
C THR A 138 8.36 4.39 18.07
N TYR A 139 7.90 5.22 19.00
CA TYR A 139 6.72 6.08 18.86
C TYR A 139 7.00 7.57 19.13
N LYS A 140 8.25 7.95 19.41
CA LYS A 140 8.72 9.35 19.37
C LYS A 140 9.43 9.67 18.04
N LYS A 141 9.34 10.92 17.60
CA LYS A 141 10.01 11.42 16.39
C LYS A 141 11.50 11.55 16.65
N LYS A 142 12.32 10.91 15.81
CA LYS A 142 13.78 11.04 15.82
C LYS A 142 14.19 12.34 15.13
N LYS A 143 14.90 13.22 15.83
CA LYS A 143 15.51 14.43 15.30
C LYS A 143 16.80 14.09 14.54
N LYS A 144 17.32 15.05 13.78
CA LYS A 144 18.58 14.89 13.02
C LYS A 144 19.79 14.61 13.91
N ASP A 145 19.78 15.16 15.13
CA ASP A 145 20.79 14.94 16.18
C ASP A 145 20.68 13.57 16.88
N GLY A 146 19.68 12.75 16.52
CA GLY A 146 19.46 11.43 17.09
C GLY A 146 18.55 11.42 18.32
N THR A 147 18.21 12.57 18.89
CA THR A 147 17.33 12.67 20.06
C THR A 147 15.87 12.44 19.71
N ARG A 148 15.05 12.10 20.71
CA ARG A 148 13.62 11.82 20.58
C ARG A 148 12.85 12.56 21.67
N GLU A 149 12.10 13.58 21.27
CA GLU A 149 11.43 14.48 22.22
C GLU A 149 9.90 14.40 22.08
N TYR A 150 9.39 14.45 20.85
CA TYR A 150 7.94 14.55 20.61
C TYR A 150 7.35 13.20 20.20
N TRP A 151 6.21 12.86 20.77
CA TRP A 151 5.38 11.75 20.30
C TRP A 151 4.98 11.95 18.83
N VAL A 152 4.91 10.86 18.08
CA VAL A 152 4.56 10.89 16.65
C VAL A 152 3.13 11.39 16.46
N GLU A 153 2.26 11.07 17.41
CA GLU A 153 0.89 11.55 17.54
C GLU A 153 0.45 11.55 19.00
N THR A 154 -0.63 12.27 19.31
CA THR A 154 -1.19 12.34 20.68
C THR A 154 -1.51 10.97 21.26
N ARG A 155 -2.04 10.04 20.45
CA ARG A 155 -2.41 8.69 20.90
C ARG A 155 -1.21 7.88 21.41
N ALA A 156 -0.02 8.09 20.85
CA ALA A 156 1.20 7.44 21.37
C ALA A 156 1.45 7.87 22.81
N SER A 157 1.29 9.16 23.09
CA SER A 157 1.41 9.72 24.44
C SER A 157 0.36 9.13 25.38
N ASP A 158 -0.90 9.08 24.94
CA ASP A 158 -2.01 8.57 25.78
C ASP A 158 -1.84 7.07 26.07
N THR A 159 -1.43 6.28 25.08
CA THR A 159 -1.14 4.84 25.23
C THR A 159 0.04 4.59 26.17
N TYR A 160 1.05 5.46 26.15
CA TYR A 160 2.18 5.38 27.06
C TYR A 160 1.75 5.66 28.50
N ARG A 161 0.97 6.73 28.74
CA ARG A 161 0.47 7.07 30.07
C ARG A 161 -0.34 5.93 30.69
N GLN A 162 -1.27 5.34 29.94
CA GLN A 162 -2.08 4.19 30.39
C GLN A 162 -1.29 2.91 30.72
N ARG A 163 -0.01 2.82 30.32
CA ARG A 163 0.85 1.65 30.55
C ARG A 163 1.93 1.89 31.61
N VAL A 164 2.11 3.13 32.02
CA VAL A 164 3.11 3.57 33.00
C VAL A 164 2.44 3.91 34.34
N GLU A 165 1.20 4.38 34.31
CA GLU A 165 0.27 4.39 35.45
C GLU A 165 -0.22 2.96 35.77
#